data_AF-A4HZM6-F1
#
_entry.id   AF-A4HZM6-F1
#
_cell.length_a   1.000
_cell.length_b   1.000
_cell.length_c   1.000
_cell.angle_alpha   90.00
_cell.angle_beta   90.00
_cell.angle_gamma   90.00
#
_symmetry.space_group_name_H-M   'P 1'
#
loop_
_entity.id
_entity.type
_entity.pdbx_description
1 polymer ?
#
loop_
_entity_poly.entity_id
_entity_poly.type
_entity_poly.pdbx_seq_one_letter_code
_entity_poly.pdbx_strand_id
1 'polypeptide(L)'
;MTSCAALLFHNFLWEPCGLSMKGQTNTPSVQVASGVNPGADVGAQLGPRAYVQRLNRTIRRHLVARDRFNADHHDICMYIERSKNENIVVYRANLIDSKTGEPVESGAHQSDCSFKTSDPLHAYWIKINPEHVARRRARGELEDTCELNMIERKLAYGCKAVVISKDRFFSEVLPDKASRTAASKKKMEAIELLFEEVQPCVCNFAALSSWPVWMLRLPPLVEGKDTAASVALNTDSEASPSPHGGGAQLLTADGEAEEHALPTRNTVVAMVTMIAGKLSVLQKVYVKSIEPKHFYQLPKVEHIEVHGTSLATGESTYEKLTR
;
A
#
# COMPACT_ATOMS: atom_id res chain seq x y z
N MET A 1 -19.68 1.17 -9.27
CA MET A 1 -18.29 0.74 -9.01
C MET A 1 -18.16 0.47 -7.52
N THR A 2 -17.56 -0.66 -7.14
CA THR A 2 -17.26 -0.95 -5.73
C THR A 2 -16.20 0.02 -5.23
N SER A 3 -16.37 0.58 -4.03
CA SER A 3 -15.39 1.51 -3.44
C SER A 3 -14.10 0.78 -3.10
N CYS A 4 -12.99 1.53 -3.01
CA CYS A 4 -11.71 0.98 -2.54
C CYS A 4 -11.85 0.40 -1.12
N ALA A 5 -12.57 1.09 -0.22
CA ALA A 5 -12.87 0.61 1.13
C ALA A 5 -13.62 -0.73 1.12
N ALA A 6 -14.64 -0.87 0.28
CA ALA A 6 -15.37 -2.13 0.14
C ALA A 6 -14.49 -3.24 -0.42
N LEU A 7 -13.64 -2.97 -1.41
CA LEU A 7 -12.71 -3.98 -1.95
C LEU A 7 -11.67 -4.42 -0.91
N LEU A 8 -11.07 -3.48 -0.17
CA LEU A 8 -10.13 -3.78 0.92
C LEU A 8 -10.81 -4.66 1.99
N PHE A 9 -12.02 -4.28 2.41
CA PHE A 9 -12.75 -5.01 3.44
C PHE A 9 -13.20 -6.39 2.95
N HIS A 10 -13.90 -6.48 1.83
CA HIS A 10 -14.51 -7.73 1.39
C HIS A 10 -13.45 -8.74 0.95
N ASN A 11 -12.50 -8.35 0.09
CA ASN A 11 -11.59 -9.30 -0.52
C ASN A 11 -10.46 -9.76 0.41
N PHE A 12 -10.02 -8.89 1.34
CA PHE A 12 -8.82 -9.17 2.15
C PHE A 12 -9.12 -9.44 3.62
N LEU A 13 -10.27 -9.01 4.11
CA LEU A 13 -10.65 -9.18 5.51
C LEU A 13 -11.86 -10.12 5.65
N TRP A 14 -13.01 -9.77 5.08
CA TRP A 14 -14.26 -10.43 5.42
C TRP A 14 -14.50 -11.75 4.68
N GLU A 15 -14.25 -11.85 3.38
CA GLU A 15 -14.43 -13.12 2.66
C GLU A 15 -13.48 -14.22 3.18
N PRO A 16 -12.17 -13.97 3.36
CA PRO A 16 -11.28 -14.97 3.95
C PRO A 16 -11.69 -15.37 5.37
N CYS A 17 -12.07 -14.39 6.20
CA CYS A 17 -12.52 -14.60 7.58
C CYS A 17 -13.85 -15.38 7.62
N GLY A 18 -14.78 -15.07 6.72
CA GLY A 18 -16.07 -15.75 6.59
C GLY A 18 -15.95 -17.20 6.10
N LEU A 19 -15.05 -17.48 5.15
CA LEU A 19 -14.75 -18.84 4.70
C LEU A 19 -14.13 -19.68 5.82
N SER A 20 -13.17 -19.12 6.55
CA SER A 20 -12.56 -19.77 7.73
C SER A 20 -13.60 -20.13 8.81
N MET A 21 -14.65 -19.32 8.97
CA MET A 21 -15.74 -19.63 9.92
C MET A 21 -16.72 -20.69 9.43
N LYS A 22 -17.08 -20.69 8.13
CA LYS A 22 -18.06 -21.64 7.58
C LYS A 22 -17.51 -23.06 7.44
N GLY A 23 -16.20 -23.23 7.31
CA GLY A 23 -15.55 -24.54 7.22
C GLY A 23 -15.76 -25.44 8.46
N GLN A 24 -16.27 -24.91 9.57
CA GLN A 24 -16.47 -25.67 10.82
C GLN A 24 -17.87 -26.28 10.97
N THR A 25 -18.87 -25.90 10.17
CA THR A 25 -20.27 -26.31 10.44
C THR A 25 -20.74 -27.56 9.69
N ASN A 26 -19.88 -28.24 8.91
CA ASN A 26 -20.24 -29.45 8.18
C ASN A 26 -19.26 -30.60 8.47
N THR A 27 -19.43 -31.27 9.60
CA THR A 27 -18.95 -32.65 9.75
C THR A 27 -20.03 -33.46 10.47
N PRO A 28 -20.74 -34.37 9.78
CA PRO A 28 -21.64 -35.29 10.43
C PRO A 28 -20.81 -36.32 11.21
N SER A 29 -21.20 -36.56 12.46
CA SER A 29 -20.63 -37.55 13.36
C SER A 29 -20.58 -38.93 12.69
N VAL A 30 -19.39 -39.37 12.30
CA VAL A 30 -19.12 -40.77 11.99
C VAL A 30 -18.34 -41.33 13.17
N GLN A 31 -19.02 -42.14 13.98
CA GLN A 31 -18.41 -43.02 14.96
C GLN A 31 -17.59 -44.08 14.22
N VAL A 32 -16.26 -44.00 14.29
CA VAL A 32 -15.39 -45.16 14.05
C VAL A 32 -14.40 -45.25 15.19
N ALA A 33 -14.49 -46.36 15.91
CA ALA A 33 -13.55 -46.78 16.92
C ALA A 33 -12.24 -47.22 16.27
N SER A 34 -11.11 -46.75 16.80
CA SER A 34 -9.81 -47.44 16.95
C SER A 34 -8.68 -46.41 16.94
N GLY A 35 -7.80 -46.51 17.92
CA GLY A 35 -6.80 -45.49 18.25
C GLY A 35 -5.75 -45.28 17.17
N VAL A 36 -5.65 -44.03 16.72
CA VAL A 36 -4.46 -43.42 16.13
C VAL A 36 -4.50 -41.93 16.52
N ASN A 37 -3.41 -41.41 17.08
CA ASN A 37 -3.26 -40.01 17.50
C ASN A 37 -3.70 -39.02 16.40
N PRO A 38 -4.65 -38.10 16.63
CA PRO A 38 -4.84 -36.93 15.79
C PRO A 38 -4.06 -35.79 16.41
N GLY A 39 -2.77 -35.72 16.11
CA GLY A 39 -1.86 -34.67 16.56
C GLY A 39 -1.24 -33.94 15.39
N ALA A 40 -2.05 -33.35 14.51
CA ALA A 40 -1.61 -32.39 13.50
C ALA A 40 -2.80 -31.56 13.00
N ASP A 41 -2.62 -30.23 13.00
CA ASP A 41 -3.41 -29.22 12.31
C ASP A 41 -4.89 -29.02 12.70
N VAL A 42 -5.12 -28.53 13.92
CA VAL A 42 -6.24 -27.60 14.13
C VAL A 42 -5.78 -26.23 13.61
N GLY A 43 -6.12 -25.93 12.36
CA GLY A 43 -5.88 -24.61 11.76
C GLY A 43 -6.46 -23.52 12.66
N ALA A 44 -5.59 -22.77 13.33
CA ALA A 44 -5.99 -21.72 14.27
C ALA A 44 -6.84 -20.68 13.54
N GLN A 45 -8.08 -20.51 14.01
CA GLN A 45 -9.05 -19.58 13.44
C GLN A 45 -8.51 -18.15 13.56
N LEU A 46 -8.12 -17.55 12.44
CA LEU A 46 -7.64 -16.18 12.41
C LEU A 46 -8.80 -15.23 12.73
N GLY A 47 -8.67 -14.44 13.81
CA GLY A 47 -9.60 -13.37 14.13
C GLY A 47 -9.48 -12.19 13.15
N PRO A 48 -10.46 -11.25 13.12
CA PRO A 48 -10.42 -10.07 12.26
C PRO A 48 -9.10 -9.28 12.37
N ARG A 49 -8.56 -9.14 13.58
CA ARG A 49 -7.27 -8.47 13.82
C ARG A 49 -6.11 -9.13 13.06
N ALA A 50 -6.09 -10.46 12.97
CA ALA A 50 -5.02 -11.18 12.30
C ALA A 50 -5.10 -11.02 10.77
N TYR A 51 -6.30 -10.93 10.20
CA TYR A 51 -6.49 -10.59 8.79
C TYR A 51 -6.13 -9.14 8.46
N VAL A 52 -6.43 -8.20 9.36
CA VAL A 52 -5.98 -6.79 9.24
C VAL A 52 -4.45 -6.71 9.23
N GLN A 53 -3.78 -7.41 10.15
CA GLN A 53 -2.31 -7.51 10.14
C GLN A 53 -1.77 -8.23 8.90
N ARG A 54 -2.46 -9.25 8.38
CA ARG A 54 -2.11 -9.90 7.12
C ARG A 54 -2.20 -8.92 5.95
N LEU A 55 -3.25 -8.11 5.86
CA LEU A 55 -3.38 -7.07 4.85
C LEU A 55 -2.24 -6.04 4.96
N ASN A 56 -1.91 -5.58 6.17
CA ASN A 56 -0.76 -4.70 6.42
C ASN A 56 0.55 -5.33 5.90
N ARG A 57 0.83 -6.61 6.24
CA ARG A 57 1.98 -7.36 5.71
C ARG A 57 1.95 -7.45 4.18
N THR A 58 0.80 -7.77 3.57
CA THR A 58 0.66 -7.87 2.11
C THR A 58 0.97 -6.54 1.42
N ILE A 59 0.40 -5.42 1.91
CA ILE A 59 0.70 -4.11 1.34
C ILE A 59 2.19 -3.80 1.46
N ARG A 60 2.81 -4.05 2.63
CA ARG A 60 4.24 -3.82 2.84
C ARG A 60 5.12 -4.64 1.90
N ARG A 61 4.78 -5.90 1.61
CA ARG A 61 5.51 -6.74 0.65
C ARG A 61 5.46 -6.24 -0.80
N HIS A 62 4.45 -5.45 -1.14
CA HIS A 62 4.26 -4.91 -2.48
C HIS A 62 4.80 -3.47 -2.64
N LEU A 63 5.25 -2.86 -1.54
CA LEU A 63 5.96 -1.59 -1.59
C LEU A 63 7.41 -1.84 -2.03
N VAL A 64 7.90 -0.96 -2.89
CA VAL A 64 9.29 -0.95 -3.35
C VAL A 64 10.15 -0.23 -2.34
N ALA A 65 11.40 -0.68 -2.15
CA ALA A 65 12.40 0.04 -1.38
C ALA A 65 12.58 1.48 -1.90
N ARG A 66 12.98 2.38 -0.99
CA ARG A 66 13.16 3.81 -1.28
C ARG A 66 14.64 4.15 -1.19
N ASP A 67 15.25 4.47 -2.32
CA ASP A 67 16.68 4.77 -2.47
C ASP A 67 16.96 5.74 -3.62
N ARG A 68 15.94 6.42 -4.15
CA ARG A 68 16.08 7.21 -5.38
C ARG A 68 16.85 8.51 -5.19
N PHE A 69 16.79 9.09 -4.00
CA PHE A 69 17.45 10.33 -3.62
C PHE A 69 17.68 10.34 -2.10
N ASN A 70 18.48 11.30 -1.63
CA ASN A 70 18.74 11.45 -0.20
C ASN A 70 17.43 11.78 0.55
N ALA A 71 17.16 11.03 1.62
CA ALA A 71 15.90 11.10 2.36
C ALA A 71 14.66 10.64 1.57
N ASP A 72 14.83 9.67 0.64
CA ASP A 72 13.71 8.92 0.07
C ASP A 72 13.17 7.95 1.13
N HIS A 73 11.99 8.27 1.67
CA HIS A 73 11.37 7.58 2.79
C HIS A 73 9.93 7.19 2.46
N HIS A 74 9.34 6.27 3.22
CA HIS A 74 7.98 5.77 2.90
C HIS A 74 6.85 6.75 3.20
N ASP A 75 7.10 7.86 3.91
CA ASP A 75 6.18 8.99 3.94
C ASP A 75 6.14 9.72 2.58
N ILE A 76 7.17 9.58 1.74
CA ILE A 76 7.11 9.90 0.31
C ILE A 76 6.37 8.76 -0.41
N CYS A 77 5.06 8.90 -0.40
CA CYS A 77 4.12 7.86 -0.79
C CYS A 77 3.90 7.77 -2.31
N MET A 78 4.26 8.80 -3.08
CA MET A 78 4.17 8.81 -4.54
C MET A 78 5.19 9.80 -5.13
N TYR A 79 5.66 9.53 -6.33
CA TYR A 79 6.31 10.52 -7.17
C TYR A 79 5.83 10.46 -8.62
N ILE A 80 5.88 11.60 -9.29
CA ILE A 80 5.65 11.74 -10.73
C ILE A 80 6.99 11.96 -11.41
N GLU A 81 7.32 11.03 -12.29
CA GLU A 81 8.40 11.18 -13.27
C GLU A 81 7.91 11.92 -14.50
N ARG A 82 8.84 12.58 -15.18
CA ARG A 82 8.54 13.33 -16.39
C ARG A 82 9.42 12.93 -17.54
N SER A 83 8.90 13.11 -18.74
CA SER A 83 9.65 12.94 -19.98
C SER A 83 10.71 14.01 -20.26
N LYS A 84 10.79 15.09 -19.47
CA LYS A 84 11.60 16.27 -19.78
C LYS A 84 13.02 16.17 -19.22
N ASN A 85 13.14 15.77 -17.97
CA ASN A 85 14.39 15.62 -17.24
C ASN A 85 14.17 14.67 -16.07
N GLU A 86 15.24 14.38 -15.34
CA GLU A 86 15.20 13.44 -14.22
C GLU A 86 14.54 14.01 -12.98
N ASN A 87 14.27 15.32 -12.91
CA ASN A 87 13.63 15.89 -11.74
C ASN A 87 12.22 15.32 -11.56
N ILE A 88 11.88 15.03 -10.31
CA ILE A 88 10.61 14.40 -9.95
C ILE A 88 9.77 15.35 -9.10
N VAL A 89 8.46 15.21 -9.20
CA VAL A 89 7.55 15.75 -8.18
C VAL A 89 7.30 14.64 -7.18
N VAL A 90 7.45 14.93 -5.90
CA VAL A 90 7.15 14.00 -4.83
C VAL A 90 5.91 14.44 -4.06
N TYR A 91 5.24 13.46 -3.46
CA TYR A 91 4.09 13.66 -2.59
C TYR A 91 4.40 13.04 -1.23
N ARG A 92 4.62 13.88 -0.24
CA ARG A 92 4.95 13.49 1.12
C ARG A 92 3.73 13.58 2.02
N ALA A 93 3.41 12.49 2.69
CA ALA A 93 2.42 12.48 3.75
C ALA A 93 2.92 13.28 4.95
N ASN A 94 2.12 14.24 5.41
CA ASN A 94 2.43 14.94 6.64
C ASN A 94 1.87 14.15 7.82
N LEU A 95 2.76 13.69 8.69
CA LEU A 95 2.44 12.84 9.83
C LEU A 95 2.55 13.62 11.14
N ILE A 96 1.76 13.21 12.12
CA ILE A 96 1.83 13.66 13.51
C ILE A 96 1.97 12.45 14.44
N ASP A 97 2.67 12.60 15.55
CA ASP A 97 2.74 11.56 16.58
C ASP A 97 1.35 11.40 17.19
N SER A 98 0.84 10.16 17.21
CA SER A 98 -0.54 9.90 17.63
C SER A 98 -0.78 10.18 19.13
N LYS A 99 0.27 10.30 19.95
CA LYS A 99 0.20 10.58 21.39
C LYS A 99 0.37 12.07 21.69
N THR A 100 1.34 12.73 21.07
CA THR A 100 1.67 14.14 21.37
C THR A 100 0.94 15.12 20.46
N GLY A 101 0.56 14.70 19.25
CA GLY A 101 0.00 15.57 18.22
C GLY A 101 1.04 16.43 17.50
N GLU A 102 2.33 16.29 17.84
CA GLU A 102 3.40 17.05 17.22
C GLU A 102 3.75 16.53 15.82
N PRO A 103 4.17 17.40 14.88
CA PRO A 103 4.64 16.98 13.56
C PRO A 103 5.81 16.01 13.65
N VAL A 104 5.78 14.97 12.82
CA VAL A 104 6.85 13.98 12.70
C VAL A 104 7.74 14.35 11.53
N GLU A 105 9.05 14.39 11.76
CA GLU A 105 10.02 14.61 10.69
C GLU A 105 9.99 13.46 9.67
N SER A 106 10.22 13.79 8.40
CA SER A 106 10.26 12.81 7.32
C SER A 106 11.32 11.74 7.62
N GLY A 107 10.99 10.47 7.40
CA GLY A 107 11.87 9.36 7.74
C GLY A 107 11.99 9.02 9.22
N ALA A 108 11.47 9.83 10.15
CA ALA A 108 11.54 9.51 11.57
C ALA A 108 10.81 8.20 11.88
N HIS A 109 11.54 7.25 12.46
CA HIS A 109 11.09 5.88 12.72
C HIS A 109 10.21 5.80 13.97
N GLN A 110 9.04 6.42 13.93
CA GLN A 110 8.09 6.39 15.03
C GLN A 110 7.02 5.31 14.85
N SER A 111 6.68 4.69 15.97
CA SER A 111 5.84 3.50 16.01
C SER A 111 4.34 3.78 15.88
N ASP A 112 3.88 5.01 16.08
CA ASP A 112 2.45 5.29 15.89
C ASP A 112 2.24 6.75 15.49
N CYS A 113 2.00 6.94 14.20
CA CYS A 113 1.78 8.25 13.62
C CYS A 113 0.45 8.25 12.88
N SER A 114 -0.23 9.39 12.91
CA SER A 114 -1.48 9.65 12.18
C SER A 114 -1.26 10.71 11.12
N PHE A 115 -2.16 10.83 10.14
CA PHE A 115 -2.11 11.94 9.19
C PHE A 115 -2.45 13.27 9.85
N LYS A 116 -1.75 14.34 9.46
CA LYS A 116 -2.13 15.71 9.82
C LYS A 116 -3.43 16.10 9.11
N THR A 117 -4.56 16.06 9.81
CA THR A 117 -5.91 16.21 9.21
C THR A 117 -6.09 17.48 8.35
N SER A 118 -5.48 18.60 8.73
CA SER A 118 -5.61 19.87 8.01
C SER A 118 -4.85 19.94 6.69
N ASP A 119 -3.76 19.18 6.58
CA ASP A 119 -2.86 19.18 5.42
C ASP A 119 -2.12 17.84 5.35
N PRO A 120 -2.81 16.75 4.96
CA PRO A 120 -2.26 15.41 5.10
C PRO A 120 -1.23 15.05 4.01
N LEU A 121 -1.13 15.84 2.92
CA LEU A 121 -0.28 15.53 1.78
C LEU A 121 0.30 16.81 1.15
N HIS A 122 1.62 16.87 1.08
CA HIS A 122 2.36 18.00 0.50
C HIS A 122 3.11 17.60 -0.77
N ALA A 123 3.09 18.47 -1.78
CA ALA A 123 3.73 18.24 -3.08
C ALA A 123 4.81 19.28 -3.37
N TYR A 124 5.99 18.80 -3.77
CA TYR A 124 7.16 19.63 -4.09
C TYR A 124 8.08 18.93 -5.11
N TRP A 125 8.99 19.68 -5.71
CA TRP A 125 10.02 19.13 -6.59
C TRP A 125 11.21 18.60 -5.81
N ILE A 126 11.81 17.54 -6.32
CA ILE A 126 13.20 17.16 -6.01
C ILE A 126 14.03 17.29 -7.27
N LYS A 127 15.08 18.11 -7.18
CA LYS A 127 16.05 18.32 -8.26
C LYS A 127 17.13 17.24 -8.17
N ILE A 128 16.95 16.15 -8.90
CA ILE A 128 17.93 15.05 -8.93
C ILE A 128 18.81 15.07 -10.17
N ASN A 129 18.51 15.91 -11.16
CA ASN A 129 19.31 15.98 -12.37
C ASN A 129 20.73 16.53 -12.05
N PRO A 130 21.81 15.81 -12.41
CA PRO A 130 23.18 16.16 -12.01
C PRO A 130 23.59 17.59 -12.38
N GLU A 131 23.23 18.08 -13.57
CA GLU A 131 23.56 19.44 -14.00
C GLU A 131 22.82 20.51 -13.20
N HIS A 132 21.60 20.22 -12.75
CA HIS A 132 20.83 21.11 -11.89
C HIS A 132 21.43 21.14 -10.49
N VAL A 133 21.75 19.97 -9.93
CA VAL A 133 22.36 19.83 -8.61
C VAL A 133 23.72 20.54 -8.59
N ALA A 134 24.59 20.31 -9.57
CA ALA A 134 25.90 20.97 -9.65
C ALA A 134 25.79 22.50 -9.68
N ARG A 135 24.84 23.05 -10.47
CA ARG A 135 24.59 24.50 -10.51
C ARG A 135 24.07 25.05 -9.19
N ARG A 136 23.21 24.32 -8.48
CA ARG A 136 22.72 24.70 -7.14
C ARG A 136 23.85 24.72 -6.12
N ARG A 137 24.67 23.66 -6.09
CA ARG A 137 25.84 23.58 -5.21
C ARG A 137 26.85 24.69 -5.48
N ALA A 138 27.05 25.06 -6.74
CA ALA A 138 27.88 26.21 -7.12
C ALA A 138 27.35 27.57 -6.58
N ARG A 139 26.05 27.68 -6.27
CA ARG A 139 25.43 28.85 -5.64
C ARG A 139 25.31 28.74 -4.11
N GLY A 140 25.83 27.67 -3.51
CA GLY A 140 25.70 27.41 -2.07
C GLY A 140 24.36 26.83 -1.64
N GLU A 141 23.48 26.44 -2.58
CA GLU A 141 22.21 25.79 -2.28
C GLU A 141 22.44 24.30 -2.00
N LEU A 142 22.32 23.88 -0.73
CA LEU A 142 22.56 22.49 -0.29
C LEU A 142 21.31 21.61 -0.34
N GLU A 143 20.12 22.20 -0.42
CA GLU A 143 18.86 21.46 -0.52
C GLU A 143 18.50 21.16 -1.98
N ASP A 144 17.99 19.96 -2.22
CA ASP A 144 17.52 19.53 -3.55
C ASP A 144 16.00 19.72 -3.72
N THR A 145 15.32 20.07 -2.65
CA THR A 145 13.88 20.35 -2.60
C THR A 145 13.57 21.73 -3.15
N CYS A 146 12.47 21.86 -3.90
CA CYS A 146 11.94 23.15 -4.35
C CYS A 146 10.41 23.12 -4.31
N GLU A 147 9.80 24.14 -3.73
CA GLU A 147 8.32 24.25 -3.72
C GLU A 147 7.73 24.38 -5.11
N LEU A 148 6.51 23.83 -5.28
CA LEU A 148 5.72 24.08 -6.49
C LEU A 148 5.28 25.54 -6.51
N ASN A 149 5.46 26.20 -7.64
CA ASN A 149 4.87 27.53 -7.83
C ASN A 149 3.33 27.45 -7.97
N MET A 150 2.66 28.59 -7.92
CA MET A 150 1.19 28.64 -7.96
C MET A 150 0.59 27.98 -9.20
N ILE A 151 1.24 28.11 -10.37
CA ILE A 151 0.76 27.54 -11.64
C ILE A 151 0.92 26.02 -11.63
N GLU A 152 2.11 25.53 -11.25
CA GLU A 152 2.40 24.10 -11.12
C GLU A 152 1.45 23.42 -10.14
N ARG A 153 1.24 24.03 -8.97
CA ARG A 153 0.32 23.54 -7.95
C ARG A 153 -1.12 23.51 -8.44
N LYS A 154 -1.57 24.52 -9.19
CA LYS A 154 -2.97 24.58 -9.64
C LYS A 154 -3.25 23.68 -10.85
N LEU A 155 -2.32 23.57 -11.79
CA LEU A 155 -2.60 23.02 -13.12
C LEU A 155 -1.99 21.64 -13.39
N ALA A 156 -0.90 21.25 -12.71
CA ALA A 156 -0.15 20.06 -13.09
C ALA A 156 0.07 19.09 -11.92
N TYR A 157 0.58 19.60 -10.80
CA TYR A 157 1.22 18.76 -9.77
C TYR A 157 0.63 18.92 -8.38
N GLY A 158 -0.32 19.84 -8.16
CA GLY A 158 -0.97 19.93 -6.86
C GLY A 158 -1.80 18.70 -6.54
N CYS A 159 -2.11 18.58 -5.25
CA CYS A 159 -2.96 17.55 -4.68
C CYS A 159 -3.99 18.16 -3.73
N LYS A 160 -5.09 17.43 -3.55
CA LYS A 160 -6.03 17.62 -2.45
C LYS A 160 -6.21 16.27 -1.77
N ALA A 161 -5.98 16.23 -0.47
CA ALA A 161 -6.06 15.01 0.31
C ALA A 161 -6.98 15.26 1.51
N VAL A 162 -7.92 14.35 1.76
CA VAL A 162 -8.93 14.47 2.83
C VAL A 162 -8.95 13.18 3.63
N VAL A 163 -8.66 13.28 4.92
CA VAL A 163 -8.78 12.13 5.85
C VAL A 163 -10.25 11.71 5.94
N ILE A 164 -10.51 10.43 5.77
CA ILE A 164 -11.86 9.89 5.74
C ILE A 164 -12.36 9.71 7.17
N SER A 165 -13.55 10.24 7.48
CA SER A 165 -14.19 9.98 8.78
C SER A 165 -14.66 8.53 8.89
N LYS A 166 -14.76 8.04 10.12
CA LYS A 166 -15.25 6.67 10.40
C LYS A 166 -16.60 6.40 9.74
N ASP A 167 -17.56 7.31 9.90
CA ASP A 167 -18.90 7.18 9.31
C ASP A 167 -18.87 7.09 7.78
N ARG A 168 -18.01 7.90 7.14
CA ARG A 168 -17.84 7.86 5.69
C ARG A 168 -17.23 6.53 5.27
N PHE A 169 -16.16 6.09 5.93
CA PHE A 169 -15.54 4.78 5.63
C PHE A 169 -16.56 3.64 5.75
N PHE A 170 -17.35 3.63 6.82
CA PHE A 170 -18.40 2.62 7.05
C PHE A 170 -19.45 2.65 5.95
N SER A 171 -19.86 3.84 5.51
CA SER A 171 -20.77 4.00 4.37
C SER A 171 -20.16 3.57 3.04
N GLU A 172 -18.84 3.63 2.88
CA GLU A 172 -18.18 3.17 1.65
C GLU A 172 -18.02 1.65 1.63
N VAL A 173 -17.82 1.02 2.79
CA VAL A 173 -17.80 -0.46 2.94
C VAL A 173 -19.20 -1.04 2.81
N LEU A 174 -20.20 -0.43 3.46
CA LEU A 174 -21.60 -0.86 3.48
C LEU A 174 -22.50 0.28 2.95
N PRO A 175 -22.61 0.44 1.62
CA PRO A 175 -23.28 1.59 1.01
C PRO A 175 -24.78 1.62 1.29
N ASP A 176 -25.44 0.47 1.26
CA ASP A 176 -26.87 0.41 1.46
C ASP A 176 -27.24 0.32 2.96
N LYS A 177 -28.37 0.95 3.30
CA LYS A 177 -28.86 0.99 4.69
C LYS A 177 -29.20 -0.42 5.20
N ALA A 178 -29.68 -1.31 4.33
CA ALA A 178 -30.06 -2.67 4.70
C ALA A 178 -28.84 -3.48 5.14
N SER A 179 -27.73 -3.42 4.40
CA SER A 179 -26.45 -4.08 4.73
C SER A 179 -25.85 -3.58 6.03
N ARG A 180 -25.99 -2.28 6.34
CA ARG A 180 -25.55 -1.71 7.63
C ARG A 180 -26.39 -2.24 8.79
N THR A 181 -27.71 -2.28 8.64
CA THR A 181 -28.62 -2.83 9.67
C THR A 181 -28.45 -4.34 9.84
N ALA A 182 -28.17 -5.08 8.77
CA ALA A 182 -28.01 -6.54 8.78
C ALA A 182 -26.58 -6.99 9.16
N ALA A 183 -25.62 -6.08 9.29
CA ALA A 183 -24.25 -6.42 9.63
C ALA A 183 -24.18 -7.00 11.06
N SER A 184 -23.56 -8.18 11.20
CA SER A 184 -23.33 -8.77 12.51
C SER A 184 -22.36 -7.91 13.33
N LYS A 185 -22.43 -8.00 14.66
CA LYS A 185 -21.49 -7.33 15.58
C LYS A 185 -20.03 -7.58 15.19
N LYS A 186 -19.70 -8.83 14.83
CA LYS A 186 -18.36 -9.24 14.38
C LYS A 186 -17.95 -8.59 13.06
N LYS A 187 -18.89 -8.39 12.13
CA LYS A 187 -18.62 -7.69 10.87
C LYS A 187 -18.31 -6.22 11.14
N MET A 188 -19.08 -5.57 12.01
CA MET A 188 -18.86 -4.17 12.39
C MET A 188 -17.52 -3.98 13.11
N GLU A 189 -17.16 -4.88 14.04
CA GLU A 189 -15.85 -4.90 14.70
C GLU A 189 -14.70 -5.06 13.70
N ALA A 190 -14.85 -5.91 12.68
CA ALA A 190 -13.85 -6.07 11.63
C ALA A 190 -13.67 -4.78 10.79
N ILE A 191 -14.77 -4.07 10.48
CA ILE A 191 -14.71 -2.78 9.75
C ILE A 191 -14.01 -1.73 10.60
N GLU A 192 -14.30 -1.68 11.89
CA GLU A 192 -13.68 -0.76 12.84
C GLU A 192 -12.17 -1.00 12.97
N LEU A 193 -11.75 -2.26 13.16
CA LEU A 193 -10.34 -2.63 13.20
C LEU A 193 -9.62 -2.26 11.90
N LEU A 194 -10.25 -2.48 10.73
CA LEU A 194 -9.67 -2.06 9.46
C LEU A 194 -9.50 -0.54 9.38
N PHE A 195 -10.51 0.22 9.79
CA PHE A 195 -10.47 1.68 9.80
C PHE A 195 -9.36 2.23 10.71
N GLU A 196 -9.27 1.70 11.94
CA GLU A 196 -8.24 2.09 12.90
C GLU A 196 -6.83 1.71 12.42
N GLU A 197 -6.69 0.56 11.76
CA GLU A 197 -5.43 0.15 11.17
C GLU A 197 -5.03 1.07 10.00
N VAL A 198 -5.90 1.32 9.01
CA VAL A 198 -5.44 1.98 7.78
C VAL A 198 -5.58 3.50 7.77
N GLN A 199 -6.41 4.06 8.65
CA GLN A 199 -6.74 5.50 8.76
C GLN A 199 -6.76 6.23 7.40
N PRO A 200 -7.68 5.87 6.49
CA PRO A 200 -7.53 6.18 5.09
C PRO A 200 -7.71 7.68 4.77
N CYS A 201 -7.04 8.12 3.72
CA CYS A 201 -7.16 9.45 3.15
C CYS A 201 -7.42 9.37 1.64
N VAL A 202 -8.43 10.07 1.12
CA VAL A 202 -8.68 10.14 -0.33
C VAL A 202 -7.86 11.28 -0.92
N CYS A 203 -7.04 10.96 -1.91
CA CYS A 203 -6.18 11.88 -2.62
C CYS A 203 -6.68 12.11 -4.05
N ASN A 204 -6.73 13.38 -4.45
CA ASN A 204 -6.99 13.81 -5.82
C ASN A 204 -5.77 14.59 -6.30
N PHE A 205 -5.21 14.18 -7.44
CA PHE A 205 -4.05 14.83 -8.02
C PHE A 205 -4.45 15.59 -9.28
N ALA A 206 -3.84 16.76 -9.52
CA ALA A 206 -4.11 17.53 -10.73
C ALA A 206 -3.80 16.72 -12.00
N ALA A 207 -2.67 16.00 -12.03
CA ALA A 207 -2.32 15.09 -13.14
C ALA A 207 -3.28 13.90 -13.26
N LEU A 208 -3.74 13.33 -12.15
CA LEU A 208 -4.57 12.12 -12.10
C LEU A 208 -6.02 12.44 -11.71
N SER A 209 -6.61 13.49 -12.30
CA SER A 209 -7.91 14.02 -11.85
C SER A 209 -9.08 13.04 -11.93
N SER A 210 -9.00 12.03 -12.80
CA SER A 210 -10.00 10.97 -12.96
C SER A 210 -9.70 9.72 -12.12
N TRP A 211 -8.62 9.73 -11.35
CA TRP A 211 -8.11 8.57 -10.65
C TRP A 211 -8.19 8.76 -9.13
N PRO A 212 -9.18 8.17 -8.45
CA PRO A 212 -9.22 8.22 -6.99
C PRO A 212 -8.07 7.37 -6.45
N VAL A 213 -7.21 7.97 -5.63
CA VAL A 213 -6.11 7.26 -4.97
C VAL A 213 -6.34 7.33 -3.46
N TRP A 214 -6.14 6.20 -2.81
CA TRP A 214 -6.28 6.06 -1.37
C TRP A 214 -4.90 6.01 -0.74
N MET A 215 -4.62 6.97 0.12
CA MET A 215 -3.44 6.95 0.97
C MET A 215 -3.79 6.25 2.28
N LEU A 216 -3.07 5.19 2.60
CA LEU A 216 -3.25 4.36 3.78
C LEU A 216 -2.05 4.54 4.70
N ARG A 217 -2.30 4.68 5.99
CA ARG A 217 -1.28 4.65 7.03
C ARG A 217 -1.25 3.26 7.62
N LEU A 218 -0.10 2.60 7.58
CA LEU A 218 0.10 1.26 8.08
C LEU A 218 0.89 1.33 9.39
N PRO A 219 0.34 0.89 10.53
CA PRO A 219 1.07 0.87 11.78
C PRO A 219 2.19 -0.17 11.70
N PRO A 220 3.17 -0.11 12.62
CA PRO A 220 4.12 -1.18 12.83
C PRO A 220 3.43 -2.51 13.06
N LEU A 221 4.05 -3.56 12.55
CA LEU A 221 3.71 -4.92 12.85
C LEU A 221 4.37 -5.28 14.18
N VAL A 222 3.58 -5.38 15.24
CA VAL A 222 4.04 -5.94 16.51
C VAL A 222 4.14 -7.45 16.32
N GLU A 223 5.36 -7.97 16.16
CA GLU A 223 5.62 -9.40 16.22
C GLU A 223 5.43 -9.88 17.66
N GLY A 224 4.26 -10.47 17.93
CA GLY A 224 4.11 -11.33 19.10
C GLY A 224 4.95 -12.59 18.89
N LYS A 225 5.60 -13.05 19.97
CA LYS A 225 6.41 -14.29 20.03
C LYS A 225 5.72 -15.54 19.46
N ASP A 226 4.41 -15.49 19.24
CA ASP A 226 3.61 -16.63 18.82
C ASP A 226 3.20 -16.61 17.32
N THR A 227 3.64 -15.63 16.52
CA THR A 227 3.20 -15.51 15.10
C THR A 227 4.20 -15.96 14.03
N ALA A 228 5.38 -16.43 14.40
CA ALA A 228 6.39 -16.90 13.45
C ALA A 228 6.08 -18.28 12.83
N ALA A 229 5.04 -18.98 13.28
CA ALA A 229 4.84 -20.41 12.99
C ALA A 229 3.73 -20.75 11.97
N SER A 230 3.02 -19.79 11.37
CA SER A 230 1.80 -20.17 10.62
C SER A 230 1.37 -19.24 9.49
N VAL A 231 2.22 -19.00 8.48
CA VAL A 231 1.75 -18.76 7.10
C VAL A 231 2.84 -19.22 6.10
N ALA A 232 3.13 -20.52 6.04
CA ALA A 232 3.61 -21.09 4.80
C ALA A 232 2.41 -21.12 3.84
N LEU A 233 2.51 -20.40 2.72
CA LEU A 233 1.56 -20.54 1.62
C LEU A 233 1.83 -21.90 0.97
N ASN A 234 0.93 -22.86 1.19
CA ASN A 234 0.87 -24.08 0.39
C ASN A 234 0.52 -23.69 -1.05
N THR A 235 1.53 -23.56 -1.89
CA THR A 235 1.39 -23.71 -3.34
C THR A 235 1.61 -25.16 -3.68
N ASP A 236 0.54 -25.96 -3.62
CA ASP A 236 0.49 -27.25 -4.28
C ASP A 236 0.33 -27.00 -5.79
N SER A 237 1.35 -27.37 -6.57
CA SER A 237 1.20 -27.68 -7.98
C SER A 237 1.98 -28.96 -8.24
N GLU A 238 1.23 -30.06 -8.26
CA GLU A 238 1.63 -31.36 -8.80
C GLU A 238 2.27 -31.18 -10.18
N ALA A 239 3.44 -31.78 -10.40
CA ALA A 239 3.56 -32.88 -11.37
C ALA A 239 5.01 -33.38 -11.51
N SER A 240 5.14 -34.70 -11.44
CA SER A 240 6.18 -35.56 -12.03
C SER A 240 7.37 -35.98 -11.13
N PRO A 241 7.41 -37.27 -10.72
CA PRO A 241 8.55 -37.88 -10.06
C PRO A 241 9.45 -38.61 -11.07
N SER A 242 10.76 -38.62 -10.82
CA SER A 242 11.61 -39.76 -11.21
C SER A 242 12.79 -39.89 -10.24
N PRO A 243 13.12 -41.11 -9.78
CA PRO A 243 14.14 -41.35 -8.75
C PRO A 243 15.47 -41.78 -9.37
N HIS A 244 16.56 -41.57 -8.63
CA HIS A 244 17.65 -42.53 -8.37
C HIS A 244 19.01 -41.83 -8.17
N GLY A 245 19.60 -42.08 -6.99
CA GLY A 245 21.00 -42.49 -6.92
C GLY A 245 22.03 -41.41 -6.63
N GLY A 246 22.54 -41.43 -5.40
CA GLY A 246 23.99 -41.33 -5.17
C GLY A 246 24.54 -39.98 -4.70
N GLY A 247 24.93 -39.93 -3.42
CA GLY A 247 26.22 -39.37 -3.02
C GLY A 247 26.32 -37.85 -2.88
N ALA A 248 26.27 -37.40 -1.62
CA ALA A 248 27.13 -36.37 -1.03
C ALA A 248 27.41 -35.09 -1.83
N GLN A 249 26.67 -34.01 -1.55
CA GLN A 249 27.26 -32.81 -0.93
C GLN A 249 26.18 -31.83 -0.47
N LEU A 250 26.43 -31.31 0.73
CA LEU A 250 25.61 -30.39 1.50
C LEU A 250 25.77 -28.97 0.91
N LEU A 251 24.77 -28.46 0.19
CA LEU A 251 24.58 -27.02 -0.07
C LEU A 251 23.07 -26.74 -0.07
N THR A 252 22.57 -26.30 1.08
CA THR A 252 21.20 -25.75 1.21
C THR A 252 21.18 -24.38 0.54
N ALA A 253 20.60 -24.34 -0.65
CA ALA A 253 20.17 -23.11 -1.31
C ALA A 253 18.79 -22.76 -0.75
N ASP A 254 18.73 -21.86 0.23
CA ASP A 254 17.52 -21.17 0.72
C ASP A 254 17.99 -19.98 1.58
N GLY A 255 18.38 -18.87 0.94
CA GLY A 255 18.95 -17.71 1.67
C GLY A 255 18.72 -16.33 1.04
N GLU A 256 18.14 -16.24 -0.16
CA GLU A 256 18.13 -14.98 -0.92
C GLU A 256 16.74 -14.32 -1.05
N ALA A 257 15.69 -14.85 -0.40
CA ALA A 257 14.32 -14.34 -0.58
C ALA A 257 13.80 -13.39 0.53
N GLU A 258 14.54 -13.14 1.61
CA GLU A 258 14.07 -12.28 2.72
C GLU A 258 14.65 -10.84 2.74
N GLU A 259 15.56 -10.48 1.82
CA GLU A 259 16.29 -9.20 1.89
C GLU A 259 15.45 -7.95 1.53
N HIS A 260 14.20 -8.10 1.09
CA HIS A 260 13.35 -7.00 0.65
C HIS A 260 12.17 -6.66 1.57
N ALA A 261 12.14 -7.20 2.79
CA ALA A 261 11.07 -6.88 3.74
C ALA A 261 11.27 -5.48 4.36
N LEU A 262 10.36 -4.55 4.07
CA LEU A 262 10.33 -3.23 4.72
C LEU A 262 10.35 -3.34 6.25
N PRO A 263 10.96 -2.37 6.96
CA PRO A 263 11.04 -2.42 8.41
C PRO A 263 9.66 -2.56 9.04
N THR A 264 9.47 -3.66 9.76
CA THR A 264 8.20 -4.01 10.41
C THR A 264 7.86 -3.08 11.57
N ARG A 265 8.86 -2.38 12.11
CA ARG A 265 8.76 -1.55 13.33
C ARG A 265 8.26 -0.12 13.12
N ASN A 266 8.12 0.31 11.87
CA ASN A 266 7.85 1.71 11.54
C ASN A 266 6.47 1.88 10.92
N THR A 267 5.82 3.01 11.21
CA THR A 267 4.66 3.45 10.42
C THR A 267 5.08 3.63 8.96
N VAL A 268 4.27 3.14 8.02
CA VAL A 268 4.53 3.22 6.58
C VAL A 268 3.30 3.78 5.88
N VAL A 269 3.50 4.64 4.89
CA VAL A 269 2.39 5.16 4.07
C VAL A 269 2.39 4.46 2.73
N ALA A 270 1.21 4.03 2.29
CA ALA A 270 1.01 3.36 1.01
C ALA A 270 -0.10 4.04 0.21
N MET A 271 0.09 4.13 -1.11
CA MET A 271 -0.96 4.56 -2.03
C MET A 271 -1.59 3.33 -2.68
N VAL A 272 -2.91 3.23 -2.64
CA VAL A 272 -3.68 2.13 -3.22
C VAL A 272 -4.71 2.69 -4.20
N THR A 273 -4.82 2.06 -5.37
CA THR A 273 -5.82 2.44 -6.37
C THR A 273 -6.15 1.28 -7.30
N MET A 274 -7.17 1.44 -8.14
CA MET A 274 -7.49 0.50 -9.20
C MET A 274 -6.56 0.76 -10.39
N ILE A 275 -5.83 -0.24 -10.87
CA ILE A 275 -5.00 -0.17 -12.07
C ILE A 275 -5.39 -1.34 -12.96
N ALA A 276 -5.84 -1.07 -14.18
CA ALA A 276 -6.36 -2.07 -15.11
C ALA A 276 -7.42 -2.99 -14.47
N GLY A 277 -8.32 -2.41 -13.66
CA GLY A 277 -9.37 -3.15 -12.96
C GLY A 277 -8.92 -3.99 -11.75
N LYS A 278 -7.63 -3.96 -11.38
CA LYS A 278 -7.09 -4.64 -10.19
C LYS A 278 -6.78 -3.65 -9.07
N LEU A 279 -7.20 -3.94 -7.84
CA LEU A 279 -6.79 -3.15 -6.67
C LEU A 279 -5.30 -3.36 -6.40
N SER A 280 -4.53 -2.28 -6.43
CA SER A 280 -3.08 -2.34 -6.54
C SER A 280 -2.40 -1.29 -5.67
N VAL A 281 -1.23 -1.64 -5.12
CA VAL A 281 -0.31 -0.66 -4.51
C VAL A 281 0.32 0.14 -5.63
N LEU A 282 0.12 1.46 -5.61
CA LEU A 282 0.71 2.38 -6.57
C LEU A 282 2.21 2.51 -6.29
N GLN A 283 3.03 2.29 -7.32
CA GLN A 283 4.49 2.32 -7.20
C GLN A 283 5.09 3.53 -7.91
N LYS A 284 4.60 3.82 -9.12
CA LYS A 284 5.18 4.86 -9.99
C LYS A 284 4.12 5.47 -10.88
N VAL A 285 4.24 6.78 -11.09
CA VAL A 285 3.47 7.53 -12.08
C VAL A 285 4.46 8.21 -13.02
N TYR A 286 4.27 8.04 -14.32
CA TYR A 286 5.05 8.72 -15.36
C TYR A 286 4.14 9.63 -16.18
N VAL A 287 4.56 10.87 -16.40
CA VAL A 287 3.83 11.85 -17.19
C VAL A 287 4.67 12.26 -18.39
N LYS A 288 4.15 11.95 -19.58
CA LYS A 288 4.68 12.46 -20.84
C LYS A 288 4.05 13.81 -21.11
N SER A 289 4.85 14.87 -21.15
CA SER A 289 4.40 16.22 -21.49
C SER A 289 5.00 16.68 -22.81
N ILE A 290 4.17 17.28 -23.66
CA ILE A 290 4.57 18.04 -24.84
C ILE A 290 4.84 19.46 -24.37
N GLU A 291 6.09 19.86 -24.48
CA GLU A 291 6.49 21.22 -24.16
C GLU A 291 5.99 22.17 -25.26
N PRO A 292 5.49 23.34 -24.85
CA PRO A 292 5.03 24.34 -25.78
C PRO A 292 6.19 24.87 -26.64
N LYS A 293 5.90 25.24 -27.90
CA LYS A 293 6.89 25.94 -28.75
C LYS A 293 7.15 27.37 -28.28
N HIS A 294 6.16 27.97 -27.61
CA HIS A 294 6.22 29.35 -27.16
C HIS A 294 5.87 29.46 -25.67
N PHE A 295 6.53 30.38 -24.96
CA PHE A 295 6.41 30.53 -23.51
C PHE A 295 4.98 30.81 -22.99
N TYR A 296 4.07 31.30 -23.84
CA TYR A 296 2.67 31.58 -23.50
C TYR A 296 1.74 30.36 -23.60
N GLN A 297 2.20 29.27 -24.21
CA GLN A 297 1.44 28.03 -24.26
C GLN A 297 1.76 27.22 -23.00
N LEU A 298 0.75 26.55 -22.43
CA LEU A 298 0.96 25.65 -21.31
C LEU A 298 1.43 24.28 -21.83
N PRO A 299 2.31 23.56 -21.09
CA PRO A 299 2.62 22.17 -21.39
C PRO A 299 1.36 21.33 -21.48
N LYS A 300 1.24 20.52 -22.53
CA LYS A 300 0.15 19.55 -22.68
C LYS A 300 0.61 18.19 -22.17
N VAL A 301 -0.20 17.51 -21.36
CA VAL A 301 0.03 16.09 -21.05
C VAL A 301 -0.38 15.28 -22.27
N GLU A 302 0.55 14.51 -22.84
CA GLU A 302 0.28 13.58 -23.93
C GLU A 302 -0.36 12.31 -23.39
N HIS A 303 0.30 11.70 -22.40
CA HIS A 303 -0.22 10.54 -21.70
C HIS A 303 0.35 10.42 -20.29
N ILE A 304 -0.32 9.60 -19.49
CA ILE A 304 0.09 9.26 -18.14
C ILE A 304 0.16 7.73 -18.04
N GLU A 305 1.23 7.23 -17.44
CA GLU A 305 1.42 5.81 -17.17
C GLU A 305 1.41 5.59 -15.66
N VAL A 306 0.63 4.61 -15.23
CA VAL A 306 0.46 4.26 -13.82
C VAL A 306 0.90 2.82 -13.63
N HIS A 307 1.87 2.63 -12.75
CA HIS A 307 2.45 1.34 -12.42
C HIS A 307 2.17 1.00 -10.97
N GLY A 308 1.83 -0.25 -10.72
CA GLY A 308 1.64 -0.76 -9.37
C GLY A 308 1.80 -2.26 -9.29
N THR A 309 1.45 -2.81 -8.15
CA THR A 309 1.42 -4.25 -7.90
C THR A 309 0.07 -4.64 -7.32
N SER A 310 -0.57 -5.64 -7.91
CA SER A 310 -1.88 -6.11 -7.47
C SER A 310 -1.81 -6.62 -6.04
N LEU A 311 -2.71 -6.15 -5.17
CA LEU A 311 -2.79 -6.63 -3.79
C LEU A 311 -3.19 -8.11 -3.70
N ALA A 312 -3.93 -8.62 -4.68
CA ALA A 312 -4.44 -9.98 -4.66
C ALA A 312 -3.40 -11.01 -5.15
N THR A 313 -2.68 -10.68 -6.22
CA THR A 313 -1.77 -11.63 -6.90
C THR A 313 -0.29 -11.32 -6.73
N GLY A 314 0.07 -10.10 -6.32
CA GLY A 314 1.45 -9.63 -6.32
C GLY A 314 2.05 -9.38 -7.71
N GLU A 315 1.26 -9.53 -8.77
CA GLU A 315 1.70 -9.26 -10.15
C GLU A 315 1.74 -7.75 -10.43
N SER A 316 2.67 -7.33 -11.30
CA SER A 316 2.71 -5.95 -11.78
C SER A 316 1.43 -5.59 -12.54
N THR A 317 0.93 -4.38 -12.26
CA THR A 317 -0.23 -3.79 -12.93
C THR A 317 0.18 -2.51 -13.63
N TYR A 318 -0.35 -2.30 -14.84
CA TYR A 318 -0.01 -1.17 -15.70
C TYR A 318 -1.26 -0.64 -16.38
N GLU A 319 -1.37 0.68 -16.46
CA GLU A 319 -2.39 1.33 -17.26
C GLU A 319 -1.87 2.66 -17.81
N LYS A 320 -2.23 2.96 -19.06
CA LYS A 320 -1.85 4.17 -19.78
C LYS A 320 -3.10 4.95 -20.16
N LEU A 321 -3.15 6.22 -19.75
CA LEU A 321 -4.21 7.16 -20.11
C LEU A 321 -3.67 8.22 -21.06
N THR A 322 -4.26 8.31 -22.24
CA THR A 322 -4.02 9.40 -23.20
C THR A 322 -4.95 10.58 -22.88
N ARG A 323 -4.42 11.81 -22.94
CA ARG A 323 -5.15 13.06 -22.63
C ARG A 323 -5.32 13.99 -23.83
#